data_AF-A0A0M8XNW3-F1
#
_entry.id   AF-A0A0M8XNW3-F1
#
_cell.length_a   1.000
_cell.length_b   1.000
_cell.length_c   1.000
_cell.angle_alpha   90.00
_cell.angle_beta   90.00
_cell.angle_gamma   90.00
#
_symmetry.space_group_name_H-M   'P 1'
#
loop_
_entity.id
_entity.type
_entity.pdbx_description
1 polymer ?
#
loop_
_entity_poly.entity_id
_entity_poly.type
_entity_poly.pdbx_seq_one_letter_code
_entity_poly.pdbx_strand_id
1 'polypeptide(L)'
;MTITEFLAARLDEEEWAARFAFGAHNDAGPDWREVRSGAISLGDHEEELLTFDAGVSRHIVRNDPARVLREIEVKRRIIDLCEQRARIEQGESQGVPDAELLRNDLVLQALASVYSDHRDYAKIRIP
;
A
#
# COMPACT_ATOMS: atom_id res chain seq x y z
N MET A 1 4.74 0.51 -19.21
CA MET A 1 4.18 0.09 -17.94
C MET A 1 2.70 0.43 -17.95
N THR A 2 1.85 -0.57 -17.78
CA THR A 2 0.42 -0.36 -17.56
C THR A 2 0.18 0.17 -16.16
N ILE A 3 -1.02 0.70 -15.90
CA ILE A 3 -1.38 1.17 -14.57
C ILE A 3 -1.44 0.02 -13.53
N THR A 4 -1.86 -1.18 -13.95
CA THR A 4 -1.93 -2.34 -13.06
C THR A 4 -0.55 -2.90 -12.74
N GLU A 5 0.38 -2.93 -13.71
CA GLU A 5 1.79 -3.26 -13.48
C GLU A 5 2.45 -2.29 -12.48
N PHE A 6 2.19 -1.00 -12.63
CA PHE A 6 2.70 0.02 -11.71
C PHE A 6 2.15 -0.16 -10.29
N LEU A 7 0.83 -0.33 -10.16
CA LEU A 7 0.18 -0.54 -8.88
C LEU A 7 0.67 -1.81 -8.20
N ALA A 8 0.80 -2.91 -8.93
CA ALA A 8 1.33 -4.17 -8.39
C ALA A 8 2.73 -3.97 -7.80
N ALA A 9 3.64 -3.33 -8.55
CA ALA A 9 5.00 -3.07 -8.07
C ALA A 9 5.03 -2.20 -6.80
N ARG A 10 4.20 -1.16 -6.72
CA ARG A 10 4.13 -0.29 -5.51
C ARG A 10 3.55 -1.01 -4.31
N LEU A 11 2.52 -1.83 -4.52
CA LEU A 11 1.91 -2.64 -3.46
C LEU A 11 2.86 -3.72 -2.94
N ASP A 12 3.71 -4.29 -3.80
CA ASP A 12 4.75 -5.24 -3.39
C ASP A 12 5.83 -4.57 -2.52
N GLU A 13 6.24 -3.34 -2.87
CA GLU A 13 7.17 -2.54 -2.06
C GLU A 13 6.59 -2.19 -0.69
N GLU A 14 5.34 -1.73 -0.64
CA GLU A 14 4.63 -1.45 0.61
C GLU A 14 4.45 -2.71 1.45
N GLU A 15 4.10 -3.84 0.84
CA GLU A 15 3.95 -5.11 1.53
C GLU A 15 5.28 -5.55 2.14
N TRP A 16 6.38 -5.45 1.38
CA TRP A 16 7.70 -5.77 1.89
C TRP A 16 8.06 -4.90 3.10
N ALA A 17 7.83 -3.59 3.02
CA ALA A 17 8.09 -2.67 4.12
C ALA A 17 7.22 -2.98 5.36
N ALA A 18 5.93 -3.26 5.16
CA ALA A 18 5.02 -3.63 6.23
C ALA A 18 5.41 -4.97 6.87
N ARG A 19 5.75 -5.99 6.08
CA ARG A 19 6.21 -7.29 6.60
C ARG A 19 7.53 -7.16 7.34
N PHE A 20 8.45 -6.35 6.85
CA PHE A 20 9.71 -6.07 7.54
C PHE A 20 9.44 -5.44 8.91
N ALA A 21 8.60 -4.41 8.98
CA ALA A 21 8.21 -3.77 10.23
C ALA A 21 7.43 -4.71 11.18
N PHE A 22 6.64 -5.64 10.63
CA PHE A 22 5.90 -6.62 11.40
C PHE A 22 6.81 -7.73 11.97
N GLY A 23 7.73 -8.25 11.16
CA GLY A 23 8.63 -9.36 11.50
C GLY A 23 9.93 -8.96 12.21
N ALA A 24 10.29 -7.67 12.24
CA ALA A 24 11.39 -7.15 13.05
C ALA A 24 11.14 -7.30 14.58
N HIS A 25 9.96 -7.78 14.97
CA HIS A 25 9.55 -7.98 16.35
C HIS A 25 8.95 -9.39 16.48
N ASN A 26 9.42 -10.17 17.47
CA ASN A 26 9.13 -11.60 17.70
C ASN A 26 7.70 -12.09 17.40
N ASP A 27 7.58 -13.41 17.15
CA ASP A 27 6.46 -14.27 16.69
C ASP A 27 5.00 -13.96 17.10
N ALA A 28 4.73 -13.00 17.99
CA ALA A 28 3.40 -12.51 18.32
C ALA A 28 2.94 -11.29 17.48
N GLY A 29 3.87 -10.62 16.77
CA GLY A 29 3.65 -9.32 16.13
C GLY A 29 3.44 -8.20 17.18
N PRO A 30 3.86 -6.95 16.94
CA PRO A 30 3.69 -5.92 17.96
C PRO A 30 2.22 -5.54 18.10
N ASP A 31 1.77 -5.36 19.35
CA ASP A 31 0.66 -4.46 19.66
C ASP A 31 1.15 -3.02 19.37
N TRP A 32 0.99 -2.56 18.12
CA TRP A 32 1.36 -1.21 17.70
C TRP A 32 0.48 -0.21 18.45
N ARG A 33 1.01 0.38 19.52
CA ARG A 33 0.28 1.27 20.43
C ARG A 33 1.09 2.49 20.82
N GLU A 34 0.39 3.58 21.13
CA GLU A 34 1.00 4.80 21.66
C GLU A 34 1.42 4.53 23.12
N VAL A 35 2.73 4.38 23.36
CA VAL A 35 3.29 4.29 24.71
C VAL A 35 3.83 5.67 25.09
N ARG A 36 3.28 6.25 26.17
CA ARG A 36 3.67 7.61 26.63
C ARG A 36 4.92 7.63 27.51
N SER A 37 5.29 6.49 28.08
CA SER A 37 6.48 6.33 28.90
C SER A 37 6.88 4.86 28.94
N GLY A 38 8.18 4.58 28.86
CA GLY A 38 8.73 3.23 29.01
C GLY A 38 10.15 3.31 29.55
N ALA A 39 10.62 2.21 30.14
CA ALA A 39 12.02 2.02 30.49
C ALA A 39 12.64 1.05 29.48
N ILE A 40 13.81 1.40 28.96
CA ILE A 40 14.56 0.58 28.01
C ILE A 40 15.93 0.31 28.64
N SER A 41 16.35 -0.96 28.64
CA SER A 41 17.68 -1.36 29.07
C SER A 41 18.52 -1.68 27.85
N LEU A 42 19.53 -0.85 27.58
CA LEU A 42 20.40 -0.99 26.41
C LEU A 42 21.57 -1.97 26.64
N GLY A 43 21.78 -2.43 27.88
CA GLY A 43 22.95 -3.24 28.22
C GLY A 43 24.25 -2.50 27.91
N ASP A 44 25.26 -3.21 27.40
CA ASP A 44 26.54 -2.65 26.97
C ASP A 44 26.57 -2.30 25.47
N HIS A 45 25.40 -2.24 24.80
CA HIS A 45 25.32 -1.94 23.38
C HIS A 45 25.20 -0.43 23.13
N GLU A 46 25.99 0.09 22.19
CA GLU A 46 25.82 1.44 21.64
C GLU A 46 24.68 1.43 20.61
N GLU A 47 23.43 1.35 21.08
CA GLU A 47 22.28 1.57 20.21
C GLU A 47 21.77 3.00 20.30
N GLU A 48 21.44 3.57 19.14
CA GLU A 48 20.84 4.89 19.05
C GLU A 48 19.34 4.79 19.34
N LEU A 49 18.90 5.40 20.44
CA LEU A 49 17.49 5.47 20.78
C LEU A 49 16.84 6.67 20.08
N LEU A 50 15.96 6.38 19.12
CA LEU A 50 15.13 7.40 18.48
C LEU A 50 13.82 7.56 19.24
N THR A 51 13.52 8.80 19.64
CA THR A 51 12.24 9.18 20.24
C THR A 51 11.55 10.19 19.35
N PHE A 52 10.22 10.17 19.35
CA PHE A 52 9.40 11.06 18.54
C PHE A 52 8.39 11.78 19.42
N ASP A 53 7.92 12.94 18.99
CA ASP A 53 6.81 13.61 19.66
C ASP A 53 5.50 12.82 19.48
N ALA A 54 4.51 13.12 20.33
CA ALA A 54 3.24 12.40 20.36
C ALA A 54 2.48 12.43 19.01
N GLY A 55 2.65 13.47 18.21
CA GLY A 55 2.05 13.59 16.88
C GLY A 55 2.62 12.54 15.92
N VAL A 56 3.94 12.44 15.84
CA VAL A 56 4.65 11.45 15.02
C VAL A 56 4.37 10.04 15.51
N SER A 57 4.43 9.77 16.83
CA SER A 57 4.11 8.45 17.39
C SER A 57 2.69 8.01 17.04
N ARG A 58 1.71 8.92 17.08
CA ARG A 58 0.33 8.61 16.68
C ARG A 58 0.19 8.34 15.19
N HIS A 59 0.95 9.02 14.35
CA HIS A 59 0.99 8.74 12.91
C HIS A 59 1.56 7.34 12.65
N ILE A 60 2.65 6.97 13.32
CA ILE A 60 3.28 5.64 13.24
C ILE A 60 2.28 4.54 13.64
N VAL A 61 1.62 4.68 14.81
CA VAL A 61 0.61 3.72 15.29
C VAL A 61 -0.58 3.58 14.33
N ARG A 62 -1.03 4.67 13.70
CA ARG A 62 -2.10 4.62 12.69
C ARG A 62 -1.71 3.84 11.44
N ASN A 63 -0.43 3.76 11.15
CA ASN A 63 0.16 2.96 10.07
C ASN A 63 0.67 1.60 10.59
N ASP A 64 -0.03 1.03 11.58
CA ASP A 64 0.16 -0.36 12.02
C ASP A 64 0.35 -1.29 10.80
N PRO A 65 1.50 -2.00 10.70
CA PRO A 65 1.78 -2.90 9.58
C PRO A 65 0.68 -3.94 9.33
N ALA A 66 0.03 -4.45 10.37
CA ALA A 66 -1.07 -5.40 10.19
C ALA A 66 -2.27 -4.75 9.48
N ARG A 67 -2.54 -3.47 9.79
CA ARG A 67 -3.54 -2.68 9.06
C ARG A 67 -3.11 -2.42 7.62
N VAL A 68 -1.86 -2.01 7.40
CA VAL A 68 -1.33 -1.74 6.05
C VAL A 68 -1.43 -2.97 5.16
N LEU A 69 -1.10 -4.16 5.69
CA LEU A 69 -1.25 -5.43 4.96
C LEU A 69 -2.71 -5.71 4.54
N ARG A 70 -3.68 -5.44 5.42
CA ARG A 70 -5.11 -5.54 5.08
C ARG A 70 -5.52 -4.54 4.00
N GLU A 71 -5.00 -3.31 4.05
CA GLU A 71 -5.28 -2.31 3.02
C GLU A 71 -4.70 -2.71 1.66
N ILE A 72 -3.49 -3.28 1.62
CA ILE A 72 -2.86 -3.81 0.41
C ILE A 72 -3.69 -4.96 -0.19
N GLU A 73 -4.15 -5.90 0.64
CA GLU A 73 -5.01 -7.00 0.20
C GLU A 73 -6.30 -6.47 -0.47
N VAL A 74 -6.95 -5.47 0.14
CA VAL A 74 -8.14 -4.84 -0.42
C VAL A 74 -7.83 -4.13 -1.74
N LYS A 75 -6.73 -3.38 -1.83
CA LYS A 75 -6.32 -2.70 -3.07
C LYS A 75 -6.05 -3.70 -4.20
N ARG A 76 -5.37 -4.81 -3.93
CA ARG A 76 -5.17 -5.90 -4.91
C ARG A 76 -6.49 -6.47 -5.39
N ARG A 77 -7.44 -6.72 -4.48
CA ARG A 77 -8.77 -7.21 -4.85
C ARG A 77 -9.53 -6.23 -5.74
N ILE A 78 -9.41 -4.92 -5.50
CA ILE A 78 -10.02 -3.89 -6.37
C ILE A 78 -9.42 -3.97 -7.77
N ILE A 79 -8.09 -4.08 -7.89
CA ILE A 79 -7.40 -4.21 -9.18
C ILE A 79 -7.89 -5.46 -9.92
N ASP A 80 -7.93 -6.62 -9.24
CA ASP A 80 -8.42 -7.87 -9.83
C ASP A 80 -9.86 -7.76 -10.35
N LEU A 81 -10.74 -7.07 -9.60
CA LEU A 81 -12.12 -6.84 -10.01
C LEU A 81 -12.21 -5.94 -11.26
N CYS A 82 -11.40 -4.88 -11.32
CA CYS A 82 -11.32 -4.02 -12.51
C CYS A 82 -10.81 -4.79 -13.73
N GLU A 83 -9.77 -5.63 -13.57
CA GLU A 83 -9.26 -6.46 -14.67
C GLU A 83 -10.26 -7.52 -15.13
N GLN A 84 -10.94 -8.19 -14.19
CA GLN A 84 -11.95 -9.19 -14.50
C GLN A 84 -13.10 -8.59 -15.32
N ARG A 85 -13.58 -7.40 -14.92
CA ARG A 85 -14.62 -6.68 -15.67
C ARG A 85 -14.16 -6.29 -17.06
N ALA A 86 -12.95 -5.72 -17.18
CA ALA A 86 -12.40 -5.34 -18.48
C ALA A 86 -12.31 -6.54 -19.45
N ARG A 87 -12.00 -7.75 -18.96
CA ARG A 87 -11.97 -8.97 -19.79
C ARG A 87 -13.35 -9.42 -20.26
N ILE A 88 -14.38 -9.32 -19.40
CA ILE A 88 -15.77 -9.66 -19.76
C ILE A 88 -16.27 -8.70 -20.85
N GLU A 89 -16.09 -7.41 -20.63
CA GLU A 89 -16.57 -6.35 -21.53
C GLU A 89 -15.84 -6.38 -22.90
N GLN A 90 -14.55 -6.70 -22.93
CA GLN A 90 -13.80 -6.91 -24.18
C GLN A 90 -14.27 -8.14 -24.98
N GLY A 91 -14.82 -9.15 -24.31
CA GLY A 91 -15.42 -10.33 -24.95
C GLY A 91 -16.79 -10.05 -25.56
N GLU A 92 -17.49 -9.02 -25.07
CA GLU A 92 -18.89 -8.71 -25.43
C GLU A 92 -19.04 -7.47 -26.33
N SER A 93 -18.10 -6.51 -26.29
CA SER A 93 -18.20 -5.24 -27.02
C SER A 93 -17.32 -5.18 -28.27
N GLN A 94 -17.93 -5.37 -29.45
CA GLN A 94 -17.32 -4.93 -30.71
C GLN A 94 -17.61 -3.44 -30.96
N GLY A 95 -16.67 -2.57 -30.60
CA GLY A 95 -16.46 -1.30 -31.32
C GLY A 95 -16.69 0.02 -30.58
N VAL A 96 -17.18 0.04 -29.34
CA VAL A 96 -17.26 1.28 -28.53
C VAL A 96 -16.87 0.97 -27.07
N PRO A 97 -15.98 1.76 -26.44
CA PRO A 97 -15.68 1.60 -25.02
C PRO A 97 -16.95 1.77 -24.19
N ASP A 98 -17.30 0.74 -23.43
CA ASP A 98 -18.42 0.82 -22.49
C ASP A 98 -18.13 1.91 -21.44
N ALA A 99 -19.17 2.60 -20.99
CA ALA A 99 -19.09 3.54 -19.87
C ALA A 99 -18.58 2.86 -18.58
N GLU A 100 -18.72 1.53 -18.46
CA GLU A 100 -18.14 0.74 -17.37
C GLU A 100 -16.61 0.59 -17.48
N LEU A 101 -16.04 0.35 -18.67
CA LEU A 101 -14.59 0.36 -18.91
C LEU A 101 -13.96 1.69 -18.46
N LEU A 102 -14.56 2.81 -18.87
CA LEU A 102 -14.09 4.16 -18.49
C LEU A 102 -14.12 4.37 -16.97
N ARG A 103 -15.13 3.82 -16.27
CA ARG A 103 -15.21 3.90 -14.81
C ARG A 103 -14.10 3.10 -14.13
N ASN A 104 -13.76 1.91 -14.65
CA ASN A 104 -12.65 1.11 -14.12
C ASN A 104 -11.30 1.82 -14.28
N ASP A 105 -11.05 2.44 -15.42
CA ASP A 105 -9.82 3.22 -15.65
C ASP A 105 -9.68 4.37 -14.65
N LEU A 106 -10.79 5.08 -14.33
CA LEU A 106 -10.78 6.15 -13.33
C LEU A 106 -10.47 5.62 -11.92
N VAL A 107 -10.98 4.43 -11.55
CA VAL A 107 -10.66 3.81 -10.26
C VAL A 107 -9.17 3.48 -10.17
N LEU A 108 -8.60 2.89 -11.23
CA LEU A 108 -7.17 2.57 -11.27
C LEU A 108 -6.31 3.84 -11.24
N GLN A 109 -6.71 4.90 -11.95
CA GLN A 109 -6.05 6.21 -11.91
C GLN A 109 -6.08 6.83 -10.50
N ALA A 110 -7.23 6.75 -9.82
CA ALA A 110 -7.36 7.23 -8.45
C ALA A 110 -6.44 6.47 -7.49
N LEU A 111 -6.37 5.14 -7.58
CA LEU A 111 -5.43 4.35 -6.78
C LEU A 111 -3.97 4.72 -7.08
N ALA A 112 -3.62 4.92 -8.35
CA ALA A 112 -2.26 5.26 -8.74
C ALA A 112 -1.86 6.66 -8.28
N SER A 113 -2.81 7.61 -8.15
CA SER A 113 -2.54 9.00 -7.78
C SER A 113 -1.85 9.18 -6.42
N VAL A 114 -1.99 8.20 -5.53
CA VAL A 114 -1.27 8.13 -4.24
C VAL A 114 0.24 8.17 -4.44
N TYR A 115 0.73 7.65 -5.57
CA TYR A 115 2.14 7.57 -5.93
C TYR A 115 2.57 8.65 -6.94
N SER A 116 1.86 9.78 -7.00
CA SER A 116 2.11 10.84 -7.99
C SER A 116 3.50 11.49 -7.88
N ASP A 117 4.13 11.38 -6.72
CA ASP A 117 5.51 11.79 -6.43
C ASP A 117 6.56 10.73 -6.83
N HIS A 118 6.14 9.50 -7.12
CA HIS A 118 7.04 8.42 -7.50
C HIS A 118 7.56 8.62 -8.92
N ARG A 119 8.87 8.48 -9.13
CA ARG A 119 9.54 8.69 -10.44
C ARG A 119 8.96 7.87 -11.60
N ASP A 120 8.39 6.72 -11.30
CA ASP A 120 7.80 5.83 -12.32
C ASP A 120 6.34 6.16 -12.64
N TYR A 121 5.67 7.02 -11.84
CA TYR A 121 4.30 7.45 -12.09
C TYR A 121 4.14 8.13 -13.45
N ALA A 122 5.10 8.98 -13.83
CA ALA A 122 5.15 9.64 -15.14
C ALA A 122 5.34 8.66 -16.33
N LYS A 123 5.67 7.39 -16.06
CA LYS A 123 5.89 6.35 -17.08
C LYS A 123 4.67 5.45 -17.29
N ILE A 124 3.61 5.66 -16.51
CA ILE A 124 2.34 4.94 -16.66
C ILE A 124 1.74 5.32 -18.02
N ARG A 125 1.45 4.31 -18.85
CA ARG A 125 0.64 4.52 -20.06
C ARG A 125 -0.82 4.53 -19.64
N ILE A 126 -1.46 5.68 -19.76
CA ILE A 126 -2.90 5.80 -19.65
C ILE A 126 -3.49 5.39 -21.01
N PRO A 127 -4.45 4.44 -21.05
CA PRO A 127 -5.13 4.05 -22.28
C PRO A 127 -5.88 5.23 -22.94
#